data_AF-A0A1I4Q340-F1
#
_entry.id   AF-A0A1I4Q340-F1
#
_cell.length_a   1.000
_cell.length_b   1.000
_cell.length_c   1.000
_cell.angle_alpha   90.00
_cell.angle_beta   90.00
_cell.angle_gamma   90.00
#
_symmetry.space_group_name_H-M   'P 1'
#
loop_
_entity.id
_entity.type
_entity.pdbx_description
1 polymer ?
#
loop_
_entity_poly.entity_id
_entity_poly.type
_entity_poly.pdbx_seq_one_letter_code
_entity_poly.pdbx_strand_id
1 'polypeptide(L)'
;MPREARKLSESGFYHVVYRGINHQNIFEEEQDFEYMLEILNKLKQEIKFEVHAYCLMTNHVHILLKENQPGDISTIIKRLLIKYVMKFNRKYQRSGALIGSRYKSKAVEVDEYFIPLIVYIHQNPR
;
A
#
# COMPACT_ATOMS: atom_id res chain seq x y z
N MET A 1 -21.58 -12.11 2.18
CA MET A 1 -22.01 -10.83 2.78
C MET A 1 -21.79 -9.71 1.77
N PRO A 2 -22.76 -8.79 1.59
CA PRO A 2 -22.57 -7.60 0.76
C PRO A 2 -21.43 -6.75 1.33
N ARG A 3 -20.73 -6.03 0.46
CA ARG A 3 -19.58 -5.20 0.82
C ARG A 3 -20.04 -3.95 1.58
N GLU A 4 -19.35 -3.64 2.67
CA GLU A 4 -19.39 -2.30 3.26
C GLU A 4 -18.54 -1.33 2.43
N ALA A 5 -19.06 -0.12 2.25
CA ALA A 5 -18.30 0.97 1.65
C ALA A 5 -17.12 1.35 2.55
N ARG A 6 -16.01 1.82 1.95
CA ARG A 6 -14.89 2.32 2.76
C ARG A 6 -15.34 3.57 3.50
N LYS A 7 -14.99 3.64 4.79
CA LYS A 7 -15.10 4.87 5.56
C LYS A 7 -14.15 5.91 4.94
N LEU A 8 -14.69 7.09 4.63
CA LEU A 8 -13.90 8.24 4.22
C LEU A 8 -13.25 8.86 5.46
N SER A 9 -12.01 9.30 5.33
CA SER A 9 -11.33 10.10 6.34
C SER A 9 -11.66 11.57 6.14
N GLU A 10 -11.89 12.30 7.23
CA GLU A 10 -12.11 13.75 7.18
C GLU A 10 -10.81 14.49 6.87
N SER A 11 -9.69 14.03 7.44
CA SER A 11 -8.35 14.56 7.16
C SER A 11 -7.70 14.00 5.89
N GLY A 12 -8.33 12.99 5.26
CA GLY A 12 -7.85 12.35 4.02
C GLY A 12 -6.71 11.36 4.23
N PHE A 13 -6.34 11.04 5.47
CA PHE A 13 -5.26 10.08 5.76
C PHE A 13 -5.78 8.65 5.82
N TYR A 14 -4.97 7.73 5.27
CA TYR A 14 -5.26 6.31 5.29
C TYR A 14 -4.02 5.49 5.60
N HIS A 15 -4.19 4.55 6.52
CA HIS A 15 -3.26 3.44 6.69
C HIS A 15 -3.66 2.30 5.78
N VAL A 16 -2.84 2.05 4.77
CA VAL A 16 -3.00 0.97 3.81
C VAL A 16 -2.12 -0.21 4.18
N VAL A 17 -2.71 -1.40 4.20
CA VAL A 17 -2.01 -2.66 4.45
C VAL A 17 -2.41 -3.71 3.42
N TYR A 18 -1.43 -4.38 2.82
CA TYR A 18 -1.65 -5.55 1.98
C TYR A 18 -0.55 -6.59 2.16
N ARG A 19 -0.86 -7.84 1.85
CA ARG A 19 0.00 -9.01 2.09
C ARG A 19 -0.08 -9.99 0.93
N GLY A 20 1.01 -10.72 0.68
CA GLY A 20 1.06 -11.82 -0.28
C GLY A 20 0.03 -12.91 0.03
N ILE A 21 -0.51 -13.55 -1.00
CA ILE A 21 -1.37 -14.73 -0.80
C ILE A 21 -0.58 -15.83 -0.07
N ASN A 22 -1.22 -16.52 0.87
CA ASN A 22 -0.60 -17.57 1.67
C ASN A 22 0.70 -17.14 2.39
N HIS A 23 0.82 -15.86 2.76
CA HIS A 23 2.01 -15.30 3.40
C HIS A 23 3.29 -15.40 2.55
N GLN A 24 3.17 -15.68 1.26
CA GLN A 24 4.31 -15.75 0.35
C GLN A 24 5.02 -14.40 0.25
N ASN A 25 6.31 -14.47 -0.09
CA ASN A 25 7.08 -13.28 -0.41
C ASN A 25 6.46 -12.56 -1.61
N ILE A 26 6.38 -11.25 -1.47
CA ILE A 26 6.04 -10.31 -2.52
C ILE A 26 7.25 -9.48 -2.95
N PHE A 27 8.38 -9.63 -2.26
CA PHE A 27 9.70 -9.13 -2.64
C PHE A 27 10.71 -10.27 -2.44
N GLU A 28 11.41 -10.70 -3.48
CA GLU A 28 12.42 -11.78 -3.39
C GLU A 28 13.85 -11.23 -3.41
N GLU A 29 14.07 -10.05 -4.02
CA GLU A 29 15.36 -9.36 -4.05
C GLU A 29 15.20 -7.85 -3.88
N GLU A 30 16.31 -7.15 -3.62
CA GLU A 30 16.34 -5.71 -3.35
C GLU A 30 15.69 -4.88 -4.48
N GLN A 31 15.89 -5.27 -5.73
CA GLN A 31 15.33 -4.61 -6.91
C GLN A 31 13.78 -4.62 -6.93
N ASP A 32 13.15 -5.56 -6.22
CA ASP A 32 11.69 -5.59 -6.10
C ASP A 32 11.19 -4.46 -5.20
N PHE A 33 11.91 -4.19 -4.10
CA PHE A 33 11.61 -3.08 -3.18
C PHE A 33 11.80 -1.73 -3.89
N GLU A 34 12.94 -1.57 -4.58
CA GLU A 34 13.24 -0.37 -5.36
C GLU A 34 12.16 -0.09 -6.41
N TYR A 35 11.73 -1.13 -7.13
CA TYR A 35 10.71 -0.98 -8.15
C TYR A 35 9.33 -0.59 -7.58
N MET A 36 8.96 -1.14 -6.42
CA MET A 36 7.73 -0.72 -5.73
C MET A 36 7.77 0.76 -5.37
N LEU A 37 8.90 1.25 -4.84
CA LEU A 37 9.10 2.65 -4.51
C LEU A 37 9.11 3.54 -5.76
N GLU A 38 9.69 3.07 -6.86
CA GLU A 38 9.67 3.77 -8.15
C GLU A 38 8.24 3.98 -8.66
N ILE A 39 7.40 2.93 -8.65
CA ILE A 39 5.99 3.05 -9.04
C ILE A 39 5.27 4.01 -8.11
N LEU A 40 5.48 3.89 -6.79
CA LEU A 40 4.83 4.73 -5.80
C LEU A 40 5.17 6.21 -6.03
N ASN A 41 6.44 6.53 -6.29
CA ASN A 41 6.90 7.89 -6.57
C ASN A 41 6.32 8.44 -7.88
N LYS A 42 6.25 7.62 -8.95
CA LYS A 42 5.60 8.02 -10.20
C LYS A 42 4.12 8.34 -10.00
N LEU A 43 3.39 7.45 -9.31
CA LEU A 43 1.97 7.67 -9.02
C LEU A 43 1.75 8.90 -8.14
N LYS A 44 2.66 9.17 -7.19
CA LYS A 44 2.65 10.38 -6.34
C LYS A 44 2.64 11.64 -7.22
N GLN A 45 3.46 11.68 -8.26
CA GLN A 45 3.56 12.83 -9.17
C GLN A 45 2.35 12.97 -10.10
N GLU A 46 1.76 11.85 -10.54
CA GLU A 46 0.61 11.81 -11.44
C GLU A 46 -0.71 12.15 -10.75
N ILE A 47 -0.96 11.57 -9.58
CA ILE A 47 -2.25 11.66 -8.85
C ILE A 47 -2.19 12.75 -7.76
N LYS A 48 -0.99 13.26 -7.42
CA LYS A 48 -0.74 14.34 -6.45
C LYS A 48 -1.10 14.01 -5.00
N PHE A 49 -1.01 12.74 -4.58
CA PHE A 49 -1.18 12.34 -3.18
C PHE A 49 0.12 12.48 -2.37
N GLU A 50 0.04 12.39 -1.04
CA GLU A 50 1.20 12.45 -0.16
C GLU A 50 1.47 11.07 0.49
N VAL A 51 2.74 10.75 0.72
CA VAL A 51 3.16 9.55 1.47
C VAL A 51 3.94 10.04 2.69
N HIS A 52 3.48 9.67 3.88
CA HIS A 52 4.03 10.16 5.14
C HIS A 52 4.90 9.10 5.84
N ALA A 53 4.54 7.83 5.71
CA ALA A 53 5.34 6.72 6.24
C ALA A 53 5.09 5.46 5.40
N TYR A 54 6.07 4.57 5.34
CA TYR A 54 5.89 3.24 4.78
C TYR A 54 6.83 2.23 5.44
N CYS A 55 6.45 0.97 5.37
CA CYS A 55 7.26 -0.17 5.74
C CYS A 55 7.01 -1.27 4.71
N LEU A 56 8.09 -1.70 4.03
CA LEU A 56 8.06 -2.80 3.07
C LEU A 56 8.72 -4.00 3.73
N MET A 57 7.94 -5.05 3.99
CA MET A 57 8.42 -6.33 4.48
C MET A 57 8.30 -7.36 3.37
N THR A 58 9.11 -8.41 3.41
CA THR A 58 9.20 -9.42 2.34
C THR A 58 7.85 -9.95 1.87
N ASN A 59 6.88 -10.14 2.77
CA ASN A 59 5.55 -10.65 2.44
C ASN A 59 4.39 -9.64 2.65
N HIS A 60 4.61 -8.43 3.17
CA HIS A 60 3.55 -7.46 3.39
C HIS A 60 4.04 -6.01 3.43
N VAL A 61 3.11 -5.08 3.23
CA VAL A 61 3.40 -3.66 3.11
C VAL A 61 2.43 -2.83 3.96
N HIS A 62 2.98 -1.83 4.64
CA HIS A 62 2.26 -0.76 5.31
C HIS A 62 2.58 0.59 4.65
N ILE A 63 1.57 1.39 4.35
CA ILE A 63 1.74 2.75 3.80
C ILE A 63 0.76 3.68 4.52
N LEU A 64 1.27 4.76 5.08
CA LEU A 64 0.47 5.92 5.48
C LEU A 64 0.54 6.96 4.36
N LEU A 65 -0.61 7.22 3.75
CA LEU A 65 -0.74 8.20 2.69
C LEU A 65 -1.91 9.14 2.98
N LYS A 66 -1.85 10.32 2.38
CA LYS A 66 -2.94 11.29 2.37
C LYS A 66 -3.45 11.46 0.95
N GLU A 67 -4.73 11.24 0.74
CA GLU A 67 -5.35 11.40 -0.57
C GLU A 67 -5.50 12.88 -0.94
N ASN A 68 -5.45 13.20 -2.23
CA ASN A 68 -5.64 14.57 -2.72
C ASN A 68 -7.12 14.90 -2.95
N GLN A 69 -7.88 13.94 -3.50
CA GLN A 69 -9.33 14.02 -3.63
C GLN A 69 -9.99 12.80 -2.98
N PRO A 70 -11.20 12.95 -2.39
CA PRO A 70 -11.92 11.85 -1.78
C PRO A 70 -12.08 10.65 -2.72
N GLY A 71 -11.58 9.48 -2.31
CA GLY A 71 -11.71 8.23 -3.06
C GLY A 71 -10.51 7.87 -3.94
N ASP A 72 -9.54 8.78 -4.11
CA ASP A 72 -8.30 8.55 -4.86
C ASP A 72 -7.53 7.34 -4.34
N ILE A 73 -7.64 7.05 -3.04
CA ILE A 73 -7.01 5.89 -2.41
C ILE A 73 -7.27 4.57 -3.16
N SER A 74 -8.46 4.41 -3.73
CA SER A 74 -8.81 3.23 -4.53
C SER A 74 -8.01 3.14 -5.82
N THR A 75 -7.85 4.26 -6.49
CA THR A 75 -7.15 4.38 -7.76
C THR A 75 -5.65 4.23 -7.54
N ILE A 76 -5.10 4.89 -6.52
CA ILE A 76 -3.68 4.83 -6.16
C ILE A 76 -3.24 3.38 -5.93
N ILE A 77 -3.90 2.67 -5.01
CA ILE A 77 -3.49 1.31 -4.64
C ILE A 77 -3.77 0.32 -5.78
N LYS A 78 -4.87 0.48 -6.53
CA LYS A 78 -5.15 -0.36 -7.69
C LYS A 78 -4.04 -0.22 -8.75
N ARG A 79 -3.64 1.01 -9.11
CA ARG A 79 -2.60 1.25 -10.12
C ARG A 79 -1.24 0.76 -9.64
N LEU A 80 -0.90 0.96 -8.37
CA LEU A 80 0.32 0.47 -7.74
C LEU A 80 0.42 -1.05 -7.84
N LEU A 81 -0.58 -1.76 -7.33
CA LEU A 81 -0.56 -3.22 -7.28
C LEU A 81 -0.61 -3.86 -8.67
N ILE A 82 -1.39 -3.32 -9.62
CA ILE A 82 -1.42 -3.85 -10.98
C ILE A 82 -0.03 -3.77 -11.62
N LYS A 83 0.61 -2.59 -11.60
CA LYS A 83 1.94 -2.40 -12.20
C LYS A 83 2.97 -3.33 -11.55
N TYR A 84 2.96 -3.40 -10.22
CA TYR A 84 3.91 -4.21 -9.47
C TYR A 84 3.73 -5.71 -9.74
N VAL A 85 2.52 -6.23 -9.56
CA VAL A 85 2.21 -7.67 -9.72
C VAL A 85 2.48 -8.14 -11.15
N MET A 86 2.18 -7.32 -12.16
CA MET A 86 2.49 -7.65 -13.55
C MET A 86 3.99 -7.82 -13.79
N LYS A 87 4.84 -6.90 -13.27
CA LYS A 87 6.29 -7.03 -13.40
C LYS A 87 6.80 -8.23 -12.62
N PHE A 88 6.35 -8.41 -11.38
CA PHE A 88 6.74 -9.53 -10.52
C PHE A 88 6.45 -10.87 -11.18
N ASN A 89 5.21 -11.06 -11.67
CA ASN A 89 4.81 -12.29 -12.34
C ASN A 89 5.63 -12.55 -13.61
N ARG A 90 5.92 -11.51 -14.41
CA ARG A 90 6.79 -11.65 -15.59
C ARG A 90 8.22 -12.03 -15.22
N LYS A 91 8.80 -11.39 -14.21
CA LYS A 91 10.18 -11.60 -13.75
C LYS A 91 10.39 -13.02 -13.22
N TYR A 92 9.48 -13.48 -12.36
CA TYR A 92 9.57 -14.79 -11.69
C TYR A 92 8.80 -15.90 -12.42
N GLN A 93 8.35 -15.66 -13.65
CA GLN A 93 7.60 -16.63 -14.47
C GLN A 93 6.38 -17.22 -13.75
N ARG A 94 5.68 -16.38 -12.97
CA ARG A 94 4.50 -16.77 -12.20
C ARG A 94 3.22 -16.40 -12.92
N SER A 95 2.14 -17.10 -12.57
CA SER A 95 0.78 -16.78 -12.97
C SER A 95 -0.12 -16.66 -11.73
N GLY A 96 -1.27 -15.98 -11.89
CA GLY A 96 -2.25 -15.81 -10.81
C GLY A 96 -1.97 -14.63 -9.87
N ALA A 97 -2.65 -14.65 -8.72
CA ALA A 97 -2.62 -13.57 -7.75
C ALA A 97 -1.35 -13.59 -6.90
N LEU A 98 -0.68 -12.44 -6.76
CA LEU A 98 0.45 -12.27 -5.86
C LEU A 98 0.00 -11.79 -4.48
N ILE A 99 -0.88 -10.80 -4.45
CA ILE A 99 -1.51 -10.25 -3.25
C ILE A 99 -2.75 -11.08 -2.94
N GLY A 100 -3.00 -11.34 -1.65
CA GLY A 100 -4.16 -12.12 -1.20
C GLY A 100 -5.50 -11.41 -1.45
N SER A 101 -6.23 -11.08 -0.38
CA SER A 101 -7.45 -10.30 -0.50
C SER A 101 -7.18 -8.85 -0.94
N ARG A 102 -8.25 -8.06 -1.11
CA ARG A 102 -8.12 -6.61 -1.27
C ARG A 102 -7.28 -6.04 -0.12
N TYR A 103 -6.51 -5.00 -0.42
CA TYR A 103 -5.82 -4.22 0.60
C TYR A 103 -6.82 -3.73 1.66
N LYS A 104 -6.36 -3.67 2.91
CA LYS A 104 -7.07 -3.02 4.02
C LYS A 104 -6.71 -1.55 4.00
N SER A 105 -7.69 -0.69 4.23
CA SER A 105 -7.50 0.75 4.41
C SER A 105 -8.27 1.19 5.63
N LYS A 106 -7.57 1.74 6.62
CA LYS A 106 -8.18 2.36 7.79
C LYS A 106 -8.09 3.88 7.61
N ALA A 107 -9.23 4.57 7.69
CA ALA A 107 -9.25 6.03 7.80
C ALA A 107 -8.53 6.42 9.09
N VAL A 108 -7.60 7.36 9.00
CA VAL A 108 -6.79 7.86 10.11
C VAL A 108 -7.11 9.33 10.23
N GLU A 109 -7.42 9.80 11.44
CA GLU A 109 -7.56 11.23 11.67
C GLU A 109 -6.28 11.80 12.27
N VAL A 110 -6.03 13.09 12.05
CA VAL A 110 -4.88 13.78 12.62
C VAL A 110 -5.23 14.14 14.07
N ASP A 111 -5.08 13.15 14.93
CA ASP A 111 -5.29 13.24 16.37
C ASP A 111 -4.05 12.70 17.12
N GLU A 112 -4.17 12.51 18.43
CA GLU A 112 -3.09 11.99 19.29
C GLU A 112 -2.55 10.62 18.83
N TYR A 113 -3.30 9.87 18.01
CA TYR A 113 -2.89 8.56 17.48
C TYR A 113 -2.05 8.64 16.19
N PHE A 114 -1.94 9.82 15.57
CA PHE A 114 -1.23 9.99 14.30
C PHE A 114 0.28 9.72 14.41
N ILE A 115 0.95 10.31 15.41
CA ILE A 115 2.38 10.09 15.66
C ILE A 115 2.66 8.63 16.09
N PRO A 116 1.90 8.03 17.03
CA PRO A 116 2.02 6.61 17.35
C PRO A 116 1.89 5.68 16.15
N LEU A 117 1.01 5.98 15.19
CA LEU A 117 0.88 5.19 13.96
C LEU A 117 2.14 5.26 13.09
N ILE A 118 2.75 6.44 12.95
CA ILE A 118 4.02 6.60 12.21
C ILE A 118 5.12 5.75 12.86
N VAL A 119 5.25 5.83 14.19
CA VAL A 119 6.20 5.01 14.96
C VAL A 119 5.92 3.52 14.74
N TYR A 120 4.66 3.10 14.84
CA TYR A 120 4.25 1.72 14.59
C TYR A 120 4.63 1.24 13.18
N ILE A 121 4.41 2.07 12.14
CA ILE A 121 4.79 1.72 10.77
C ILE A 121 6.30 1.51 10.68
N HIS A 122 7.10 2.42 11.24
CA HIS A 122 8.56 2.30 11.21
C HIS A 122 9.12 1.17 12.10
N GLN A 123 8.39 0.76 13.15
CA GLN A 123 8.75 -0.36 14.02
C GLN A 123 8.21 -1.71 13.55
N ASN A 124 7.42 -1.77 12.47
CA ASN A 124 6.96 -3.04 11.90
C ASN A 124 8.06 -3.96 11.35
N PRO A 125 9.25 -3.51 10.88
CA PRO A 125 10.30 -4.43 10.53
C PRO A 125 10.68 -5.23 11.79
N ARG A 126 10.23 -6.47 11.84
CA ARG A 126 10.64 -7.54 12.75
C ARG A 126 11.03 -8.73 11.93
#